data_AF-A0A5F1HWQ4-F1
#
_entry.id   AF-A0A5F1HWQ4-F1
#
_cell.length_a   1.000
_cell.length_b   1.000
_cell.length_c   1.000
_cell.angle_alpha   90.00
_cell.angle_beta   90.00
_cell.angle_gamma   90.00
#
_symmetry.space_group_name_H-M   'P 1'
#
loop_
_entity.id
_entity.type
_entity.pdbx_description
1 polymer ?
#
loop_
_entity_poly.entity_id
_entity_poly.type
_entity_poly.pdbx_seq_one_letter_code
_entity_poly.pdbx_strand_id
1 'polypeptide(L)'
;MIKKFFELNKVKQQLSVSLSLIIKLLSRPADLNVSWEKSVSLLSFTKKEHALTISNTSPYFMTLSRVFVNGTEIALDGKQRTITPFSKITLDKVITSSGDEIKWTLINGQGGETRMMTYNLL
;
A
#
# COMPACT_ATOMS: atom_id res chain seq x y z
N MET A 1 -25.95 -41.35 -54.77
CA MET A 1 -25.89 -41.46 -53.29
C MET A 1 -24.44 -41.79 -52.97
N ILE A 2 -23.64 -40.98 -52.28
CA ILE A 2 -23.68 -40.73 -50.83
C ILE A 2 -22.86 -39.45 -50.55
N LYS A 3 -23.48 -38.47 -49.89
CA LYS A 3 -22.81 -37.29 -49.33
C LYS A 3 -21.89 -37.74 -48.19
N LYS A 4 -20.58 -37.70 -48.36
CA LYS A 4 -19.65 -37.73 -47.21
C LYS A 4 -19.69 -36.36 -46.57
N PHE A 5 -20.47 -36.27 -45.49
CA PHE A 5 -20.52 -35.13 -44.59
C PHE A 5 -19.10 -34.81 -44.12
N PHE A 6 -18.69 -33.55 -44.27
CA PHE A 6 -17.56 -32.99 -43.53
C PHE A 6 -17.89 -33.09 -42.04
N GLU A 7 -17.29 -34.05 -41.35
CA GLU A 7 -17.19 -34.04 -39.89
C GLU A 7 -16.36 -32.81 -39.51
N LEU A 8 -17.05 -31.74 -39.11
CA LEU A 8 -16.45 -30.57 -38.48
C LEU A 8 -15.79 -31.04 -37.18
N ASN A 9 -14.49 -31.32 -37.24
CA ASN A 9 -13.66 -31.51 -36.07
C ASN A 9 -13.78 -30.25 -35.18
N LYS A 10 -14.67 -30.31 -34.19
CA LYS A 10 -14.80 -29.28 -33.15
C LYS A 10 -13.52 -29.32 -32.31
N VAL A 11 -12.58 -28.43 -32.64
CA VAL A 11 -11.44 -28.14 -31.77
C VAL A 11 -12.01 -27.48 -30.51
N LYS A 12 -12.19 -28.26 -29.43
CA LYS A 12 -12.57 -27.73 -28.12
C LYS A 12 -11.36 -27.00 -27.54
N GLN A 13 -11.36 -25.67 -27.64
CA GLN A 13 -10.46 -24.81 -26.87
C GLN A 13 -11.10 -24.58 -25.50
N GLN A 14 -10.42 -25.05 -24.45
CA GLN A 14 -10.86 -24.87 -23.07
C GLN A 14 -9.96 -23.84 -22.38
N LEU A 15 -10.56 -22.73 -21.97
CA LEU A 15 -9.93 -21.75 -21.09
C LEU A 15 -10.39 -22.03 -19.66
N SER A 16 -9.44 -22.20 -18.75
CA SER A 16 -9.71 -22.32 -17.31
C SER A 16 -9.10 -21.14 -16.59
N VAL A 17 -9.88 -20.49 -15.73
CA VAL A 17 -9.45 -19.33 -14.94
C VAL A 17 -9.69 -19.65 -13.46
N SER A 18 -8.70 -19.40 -12.62
CA SER A 18 -8.81 -19.49 -11.17
C SER A 18 -8.52 -18.13 -10.55
N LEU A 19 -9.38 -17.70 -9.62
CA LEU A 19 -9.22 -16.45 -8.86
C LEU A 19 -8.76 -16.77 -7.44
N SER A 20 -7.76 -16.03 -6.96
CA SER A 20 -7.35 -16.03 -5.55
C SER A 20 -7.53 -14.64 -4.96
N LEU A 21 -8.24 -14.56 -3.84
CA LEU A 21 -8.48 -13.32 -3.11
C LEU A 21 -7.75 -13.39 -1.76
N ILE A 22 -6.75 -12.53 -1.57
CA ILE A 22 -5.98 -12.44 -0.33
C ILE A 22 -6.30 -11.10 0.33
N ILE A 23 -6.95 -11.15 1.50
CA ILE A 23 -7.35 -9.97 2.28
C ILE A 23 -6.63 -9.97 3.63
N LYS A 24 -6.22 -8.79 4.11
CA LYS A 24 -5.59 -8.64 5.42
C LYS A 24 -6.64 -8.73 6.53
N LEU A 25 -6.40 -9.58 7.52
CA LEU A 25 -7.13 -9.62 8.78
C LEU A 25 -6.23 -9.05 9.89
N LEU A 26 -6.62 -7.92 10.47
CA LEU A 26 -5.82 -7.19 11.46
C LEU A 26 -6.58 -7.08 12.78
N SER A 27 -6.02 -7.60 13.87
CA SER A 27 -6.61 -7.51 15.21
C SER A 27 -6.40 -6.13 15.84
N ARG A 28 -7.44 -5.60 16.50
CA ARG A 28 -7.39 -4.34 17.26
C ARG A 28 -7.87 -4.56 18.70
N PRO A 29 -7.01 -4.42 19.71
CA PRO A 29 -7.43 -4.41 21.11
C PRO A 29 -8.44 -3.28 21.39
N ALA A 30 -9.35 -3.49 22.35
CA ALA A 30 -10.34 -2.48 22.71
C ALA A 30 -9.71 -1.28 23.44
N ASP A 31 -8.70 -1.52 24.28
CA ASP A 31 -8.15 -0.54 25.22
C ASP A 31 -6.98 0.27 24.61
N LEU A 32 -7.20 0.91 23.47
CA LEU A 32 -6.19 1.78 22.85
C LEU A 32 -6.35 3.24 23.29
N ASN A 33 -5.26 3.84 23.78
CA ASN A 33 -5.24 5.21 24.33
C ASN A 33 -5.35 6.32 23.26
N VAL A 34 -5.32 5.97 21.97
CA VAL A 34 -5.38 6.90 20.84
C VAL A 34 -6.31 6.32 19.79
N SER A 35 -7.12 7.17 19.14
CA SER A 35 -7.97 6.71 18.05
C SER A 35 -7.16 6.45 16.77
N TRP A 36 -7.72 5.67 15.86
CA TRP A 36 -7.06 5.39 14.58
C TRP A 36 -6.88 6.66 13.76
N GLU A 37 -7.87 7.55 13.74
CA GLU A 37 -7.86 8.80 12.98
C GLU A 37 -6.74 9.73 13.47
N LYS A 38 -6.57 9.85 14.79
CA LYS A 38 -5.47 10.63 15.39
C LYS A 38 -4.10 10.00 15.11
N SER A 39 -4.06 8.69 14.92
CA SER A 39 -2.81 7.97 14.68
C SER A 39 -2.25 8.19 13.28
N VAL A 40 -3.08 8.60 12.31
CA VAL A 40 -2.65 8.90 10.94
C VAL A 40 -1.58 10.01 10.90
N SER A 41 -1.69 11.01 11.78
CA SER A 41 -0.71 12.09 11.90
C SER A 41 0.52 11.74 12.73
N LEU A 42 0.58 10.53 13.31
CA LEU A 42 1.72 10.06 14.11
C LEU A 42 2.79 9.34 13.28
N LEU A 43 2.62 9.31 11.96
CA LEU A 43 3.70 8.91 11.05
C LEU A 43 4.76 10.01 11.01
N SER A 44 6.01 9.62 11.19
CA SER A 44 7.17 10.51 11.07
C SER A 44 8.11 10.05 9.97
N PHE A 45 8.85 11.01 9.43
CA PHE A 45 9.71 10.80 8.27
C PHE A 45 11.13 11.21 8.61
N THR A 46 12.10 10.44 8.15
CA THR A 46 13.52 10.74 8.34
C THR A 46 14.28 10.41 7.08
N LYS A 47 15.08 11.36 6.60
CA LYS A 47 15.99 11.15 5.47
C LYS A 47 17.20 10.32 5.88
N LYS A 48 17.65 9.47 4.96
CA LYS A 48 18.95 8.80 4.98
C LYS A 48 19.55 8.90 3.58
N GLU A 49 20.85 8.68 3.42
CA GLU A 49 21.46 8.62 2.08
C GLU A 49 20.68 7.67 1.17
N HIS A 50 20.12 8.24 0.09
CA HIS A 50 19.31 7.54 -0.91
C HIS A 50 18.14 6.71 -0.35
N ALA A 51 17.60 7.07 0.82
CA ALA A 51 16.43 6.41 1.37
C ALA A 51 15.56 7.32 2.23
N LEU A 52 14.25 7.06 2.20
CA LEU A 52 13.27 7.67 3.09
C LEU A 52 12.79 6.66 4.11
N THR A 53 12.95 6.95 5.40
CA THR A 53 12.40 6.12 6.48
C THR A 53 11.08 6.68 6.96
N ILE A 54 10.05 5.83 7.02
CA ILE A 54 8.72 6.16 7.54
C ILE A 54 8.51 5.36 8.82
N SER A 55 8.29 6.05 9.93
CA SER A 55 8.12 5.44 11.25
C SER A 55 6.69 5.57 11.74
N ASN A 56 6.14 4.47 12.24
CA ASN A 56 4.82 4.41 12.86
C ASN A 56 4.97 4.27 14.37
N THR A 57 4.64 5.34 15.09
CA THR A 57 4.68 5.36 16.56
C THR A 57 3.34 4.97 17.21
N SER A 58 2.34 4.62 16.41
CA SER A 58 0.99 4.31 16.87
C SER A 58 0.77 2.80 17.10
N PRO A 59 -0.27 2.41 17.85
CA PRO A 59 -0.63 1.01 18.06
C PRO A 59 -1.38 0.37 16.87
N TYR A 60 -1.47 1.05 15.73
CA TYR A 60 -2.23 0.58 14.56
C TYR A 60 -1.30 0.16 13.42
N PHE A 61 -1.73 -0.84 12.65
CA PHE A 61 -1.13 -1.10 11.34
C PHE A 61 -1.50 0.02 10.38
N MET A 62 -0.50 0.63 9.74
CA MET A 62 -0.69 1.72 8.80
C MET A 62 -0.37 1.23 7.39
N THR A 63 -1.40 1.11 6.55
CA THR A 63 -1.22 0.71 5.15
C THR A 63 -1.20 1.94 4.26
N LEU A 64 -0.04 2.27 3.71
CA LEU A 64 0.17 3.34 2.74
C LEU A 64 -0.58 3.01 1.44
N SER A 65 -1.39 3.96 0.99
CA SER A 65 -1.97 3.91 -0.35
C SER A 65 -1.04 4.58 -1.35
N ARG A 66 -0.70 5.85 -1.09
CA ARG A 66 0.16 6.69 -1.93
C ARG A 66 1.13 7.48 -1.08
N VAL A 67 2.35 7.68 -1.59
CA VAL A 67 3.39 8.52 -0.99
C VAL A 67 3.99 9.37 -2.10
N PHE A 68 4.13 10.66 -1.86
CA PHE A 68 4.76 11.62 -2.75
C PHE A 68 5.90 12.31 -2.04
N VAL A 69 6.99 12.55 -2.77
CA VAL A 69 8.12 13.39 -2.36
C VAL A 69 8.26 14.50 -3.38
N ASN A 70 8.11 15.75 -2.94
CA ASN A 70 8.17 16.94 -3.77
C ASN A 70 7.32 16.83 -5.06
N GLY A 71 6.08 16.32 -4.91
CA GLY A 71 5.14 16.12 -6.01
C GLY A 71 5.36 14.85 -6.84
N THR A 72 6.45 14.10 -6.66
CA THR A 72 6.72 12.85 -7.37
C THR A 72 6.19 11.66 -6.57
N GLU A 73 5.35 10.83 -7.17
CA GLU A 73 4.84 9.62 -6.53
C GLU A 73 5.93 8.55 -6.42
N ILE A 74 6.09 8.00 -5.21
CA ILE A 74 7.04 6.93 -4.92
C ILE A 74 6.34 5.59 -5.07
N ALA A 75 6.90 4.71 -5.90
CA ALA A 75 6.39 3.36 -6.06
C ALA A 75 6.55 2.55 -4.77
N LEU A 76 5.44 2.05 -4.23
CA LEU A 76 5.41 1.21 -3.04
C LEU A 76 5.39 -0.28 -3.42
N ASP A 77 6.42 -1.02 -3.02
CA ASP A 77 6.40 -2.50 -3.04
C ASP A 77 5.32 -3.02 -2.08
N GLY A 78 4.64 -4.10 -2.44
CA GLY A 78 3.65 -4.78 -1.61
C GLY A 78 4.16 -5.13 -0.21
N LYS A 79 5.46 -5.44 -0.06
CA LYS A 79 6.09 -5.67 1.27
C LYS A 79 6.27 -4.39 2.09
N GLN A 80 6.46 -3.24 1.44
CA GLN A 80 6.72 -1.94 2.07
C GLN A 80 5.46 -1.07 2.20
N ARG A 81 4.27 -1.62 1.93
CA ARG A 81 3.01 -0.86 2.03
C ARG A 81 2.45 -0.80 3.44
N THR A 82 2.72 -1.79 4.30
CA THR A 82 2.14 -1.81 5.65
C THR A 82 3.23 -1.66 6.70
N ILE A 83 3.12 -0.59 7.49
CA ILE A 83 3.96 -0.33 8.65
C ILE A 83 3.24 -0.89 9.87
N THR A 84 3.88 -1.84 10.55
CA THR A 84 3.32 -2.43 11.78
C THR A 84 3.33 -1.43 12.93
N PRO A 85 2.58 -1.67 14.01
CA PRO A 85 2.67 -0.84 15.21
C PRO A 85 4.11 -0.71 15.71
N PHE A 86 4.48 0.49 16.14
CA PHE A 86 5.80 0.80 16.72
C PHE A 86 7.01 0.38 15.87
N SER A 87 6.87 0.36 14.55
CA SER A 87 7.94 -0.03 13.63
C SER A 87 8.15 1.01 12.54
N LYS A 88 9.08 0.71 11.63
CA LYS A 88 9.43 1.57 10.51
C LYS A 88 9.66 0.75 9.26
N ILE A 89 9.46 1.40 8.13
CA ILE A 89 9.87 0.90 6.82
C ILE A 89 10.85 1.88 6.19
N THR A 90 11.65 1.39 5.25
CA THR A 90 12.59 2.21 4.49
C THR A 90 12.26 2.04 3.01
N LEU A 91 12.04 3.17 2.34
CA LEU A 91 11.90 3.26 0.91
C LEU A 91 13.28 3.58 0.32
N ASP A 92 13.93 2.54 -0.19
CA ASP A 92 15.24 2.66 -0.83
C ASP A 92 15.12 3.39 -2.17
N LYS A 93 16.23 3.99 -2.63
CA LYS A 93 16.31 4.74 -3.89
C LYS A 93 15.43 6.00 -3.93
N VAL A 94 14.97 6.46 -2.77
CA VAL A 94 14.29 7.75 -2.62
C VAL A 94 15.32 8.78 -2.18
N ILE A 95 15.58 9.76 -3.03
CA ILE A 95 16.49 10.88 -2.72
C ILE A 95 15.65 12.00 -2.11
N THR A 96 16.00 12.41 -0.90
CA THR A 96 15.31 13.47 -0.15
C THR A 96 16.29 14.46 0.47
N SER A 97 15.91 15.74 0.51
CA SER A 97 16.64 16.84 1.13
C SER A 97 15.84 17.46 2.28
N SER A 98 16.50 18.27 3.11
CA SER A 98 15.78 19.09 4.10
C SER A 98 14.87 20.08 3.38
N GLY A 99 13.65 20.24 3.87
CA GLY A 99 12.62 21.08 3.28
C GLY A 99 11.74 20.39 2.23
N ASP A 100 12.08 19.16 1.82
CA ASP A 100 11.25 18.41 0.87
C ASP A 100 9.86 18.14 1.47
N GLU A 101 8.84 18.40 0.67
CA GLU A 101 7.45 18.11 1.04
C GLU A 101 7.16 16.62 0.84
N ILE A 102 6.70 15.97 1.89
CA ILE A 102 6.19 14.60 1.86
C ILE A 102 4.68 14.64 1.98
N LYS A 103 3.99 13.99 1.04
CA LYS A 103 2.54 13.79 1.09
C LYS A 103 2.20 12.31 1.12
N TRP A 104 1.20 11.91 1.89
CA TRP A 104 0.78 10.51 1.93
C TRP A 104 -0.72 10.35 2.18
N THR A 105 -1.25 9.22 1.74
CA THR A 105 -2.58 8.71 2.09
C THR A 105 -2.47 7.28 2.62
N LEU A 106 -3.40 6.89 3.49
CA LEU A 106 -3.52 5.53 4.00
C LEU A 106 -4.79 4.87 3.48
N ILE A 107 -4.82 3.54 3.51
CA ILE A 107 -6.05 2.75 3.36
C ILE A 107 -6.73 2.66 4.74
N ASN A 108 -7.98 3.10 4.81
CA ASN A 108 -8.78 3.10 6.04
C ASN A 108 -9.49 1.75 6.27
N GLY A 109 -10.19 1.64 7.40
CA GLY A 109 -10.90 0.40 7.79
C GLY A 109 -12.04 -0.02 6.85
N GLN A 110 -12.52 0.88 5.99
CA GLN A 110 -13.54 0.62 4.99
C GLN A 110 -12.93 0.29 3.61
N GLY A 111 -11.60 0.25 3.49
CA GLY A 111 -10.88 0.00 2.24
C GLY A 111 -10.74 1.22 1.33
N GLY A 112 -11.20 2.40 1.77
CA GLY A 112 -11.03 3.67 1.05
C GLY A 112 -9.73 4.38 1.44
N GLU A 113 -9.38 5.44 0.72
CA GLU A 113 -8.23 6.26 1.06
C GLU A 113 -8.57 7.34 2.11
N THR A 114 -7.61 7.66 2.96
CA THR A 114 -7.69 8.84 3.83
C THR A 114 -7.52 10.13 3.04
N ARG A 115 -7.80 11.26 3.70
CA ARG A 115 -7.34 12.56 3.22
C ARG A 115 -5.81 12.58 3.11
N MET A 116 -5.31 13.39 2.19
CA MET A 116 -3.89 13.61 2.00
C MET A 116 -3.31 14.36 3.19
N MET A 117 -2.28 13.78 3.78
CA MET A 117 -1.47 14.38 4.83
C MET A 117 -0.21 14.97 4.23
N THR A 118 0.38 15.97 4.90
CA THR A 118 1.59 16.66 4.46
C THR A 118 2.57 16.78 5.63
N TYR A 119 3.87 16.64 5.34
CA TYR A 119 4.98 16.78 6.28
C TYR A 119 6.19 17.37 5.56
N ASN A 120 6.83 18.38 6.14
CA ASN A 120 8.08 18.93 5.61
C ASN A 120 9.26 18.24 6.28
N LEU A 121 10.14 17.65 5.48
CA LEU A 121 11.27 16.89 5.97
C LEU A 121 12.31 17.81 6.62
N LEU A 122 12.78 17.42 7.81
CA LEU A 122 13.83 18.15 8.53
C LEU A 122 15.23 17.81 8.00
#